data_AF-A0A6M7XN78-F1
#
_entry.id   AF-A0A6M7XN78-F1
#
_cell.length_a   1.000
_cell.length_b   1.000
_cell.length_c   1.000
_cell.angle_alpha   90.00
_cell.angle_beta   90.00
_cell.angle_gamma   90.00
#
_symmetry.space_group_name_H-M   'P 1'
#
loop_
_entity.id
_entity.type
_entity.pdbx_description
1 polymer ?
#
loop_
_entity_poly.entity_id
_entity_poly.type
_entity_poly.pdbx_seq_one_letter_code
_entity_poly.pdbx_strand_id
1 'polypeptide(L)'
;MSLFARLRTGSKSAVLIRYKYARLGSSPMDGYDAHENSNDFVVEHPDWRVVRGWLMSPGDILDKHVIVENPRTGQRLDVTPLDPRVPFFEHPGTAEEFDGLWHQISMPAYPRPGRPVFDVTKDIDRGSSGAVPDQGLRAPKPDNDE
;
A
#
# COMPACT_ATOMS: atom_id res chain seq x y z
N MET A 1 15.54 -21.24 14.44
CA MET A 1 15.75 -20.21 13.40
C MET A 1 15.38 -18.86 14.00
N SER A 2 16.19 -17.80 13.83
CA SER A 2 15.91 -16.48 14.43
C SER A 2 14.72 -15.79 13.76
N LEU A 3 14.12 -14.79 14.44
CA LEU A 3 13.09 -13.93 13.84
C LEU A 3 13.58 -13.28 12.54
N PHE A 4 14.78 -12.68 12.53
CA PHE A 4 15.36 -12.08 11.32
C PHE A 4 15.51 -13.07 10.16
N ALA A 5 15.89 -14.32 10.44
CA ALA A 5 15.97 -15.33 9.41
C ALA A 5 14.57 -15.66 8.84
N ARG A 6 13.54 -15.78 9.70
CA ARG A 6 12.15 -15.98 9.26
C ARG A 6 11.63 -14.80 8.46
N LEU A 7 11.87 -13.57 8.92
CA LEU A 7 11.48 -12.34 8.23
C LEU A 7 12.13 -12.26 6.84
N ARG A 8 13.43 -12.57 6.72
CA ARG A 8 14.14 -12.59 5.44
C ARG A 8 13.61 -13.64 4.47
N THR A 9 13.16 -14.79 4.97
CA THR A 9 12.53 -15.81 4.13
C THR A 9 11.13 -15.37 3.71
N GLY A 10 10.35 -14.79 4.63
CA GLY A 10 8.97 -14.37 4.41
C GLY A 10 8.83 -13.11 3.55
N SER A 11 9.78 -12.18 3.59
CA SER A 11 9.73 -10.90 2.88
C SER A 11 9.65 -11.04 1.36
N LYS A 12 10.11 -12.16 0.79
CA LYS A 12 9.91 -12.49 -0.64
C LYS A 12 8.44 -12.70 -1.02
N SER A 13 7.58 -12.89 -0.03
CA SER A 13 6.13 -13.07 -0.17
C SER A 13 5.36 -11.77 0.07
N ALA A 14 6.05 -10.62 0.17
CA ALA A 14 5.40 -9.33 0.30
C ALA A 14 4.51 -9.05 -0.91
N VAL A 15 3.32 -8.54 -0.65
CA VAL A 15 2.29 -8.28 -1.65
C VAL A 15 1.71 -6.90 -1.46
N LEU A 16 1.30 -6.28 -2.57
CA LEU A 16 0.50 -5.06 -2.52
C LEU A 16 -0.91 -5.41 -2.10
N ILE A 17 -1.33 -4.91 -0.94
CA ILE A 17 -2.68 -5.10 -0.42
C ILE A 17 -3.53 -3.93 -0.88
N ARG A 18 -4.77 -4.24 -1.29
CA ARG A 18 -5.74 -3.20 -1.64
C ARG A 18 -6.08 -2.44 -0.38
N TYR A 19 -6.15 -1.13 -0.48
CA TYR A 19 -6.59 -0.30 0.63
C TYR A 19 -8.05 0.07 0.48
N LYS A 20 -8.73 0.27 1.61
CA LYS A 20 -10.09 0.76 1.65
C LYS A 20 -10.28 1.52 2.95
N TYR A 21 -10.56 2.82 2.86
CA TYR A 21 -11.08 3.56 4.01
C TYR A 21 -12.42 2.95 4.41
N ALA A 22 -12.43 2.22 5.53
CA ALA A 22 -13.65 1.73 6.13
C ALA A 22 -14.27 2.85 6.97
N ARG A 23 -15.60 2.96 6.92
CA ARG A 23 -16.37 3.77 7.86
C ARG A 23 -16.99 2.82 8.86
N LEU A 24 -16.70 3.01 10.14
CA LEU A 24 -17.39 2.34 11.23
C LEU A 24 -18.42 3.33 11.79
N GLY A 25 -19.71 3.00 11.71
CA GLY A 25 -20.78 3.91 12.10
C GLY A 25 -20.73 5.27 11.38
N SER A 26 -20.69 6.37 12.14
CA SER A 26 -20.74 7.76 11.63
C SER A 26 -19.37 8.39 11.39
N SER A 27 -18.27 7.73 11.77
CA SER A 27 -16.92 8.28 11.67
C SER A 27 -16.07 7.49 10.67
N PRO A 28 -15.28 8.15 9.81
CA PRO A 28 -14.18 7.46 9.15
C PRO A 28 -13.20 6.95 10.21
N MET A 29 -12.69 5.73 10.02
CA MET A 29 -11.49 5.28 10.74
C MET A 29 -10.35 6.23 10.39
N ASP A 30 -9.86 6.99 11.36
CA ASP A 30 -8.79 7.96 11.16
C ASP A 30 -7.41 7.28 11.28
N GLY A 31 -6.50 7.78 10.44
CA GLY A 31 -5.34 7.02 9.97
C GLY A 31 -4.16 6.97 10.92
N TYR A 32 -4.34 6.77 12.23
CA TYR A 32 -3.20 6.68 13.15
C TYR A 32 -3.09 5.35 13.91
N ASP A 33 -4.19 4.63 14.12
CA ASP A 33 -4.14 3.33 14.80
C ASP A 33 -4.70 2.21 13.91
N ALA A 34 -3.84 1.58 13.12
CA ALA A 34 -4.23 0.46 12.27
C ALA A 34 -4.74 -0.74 13.09
N HIS A 35 -4.25 -0.91 14.32
CA HIS A 35 -4.62 -2.02 15.20
C HIS A 35 -6.05 -1.89 15.70
N GLU A 36 -6.39 -0.73 16.28
CA GLU A 36 -7.75 -0.45 16.76
C GLU A 36 -8.76 -0.54 15.62
N ASN A 37 -8.48 0.14 14.51
CA ASN A 37 -9.34 0.16 13.34
C ASN A 37 -9.54 -1.23 12.72
N SER A 38 -8.51 -2.07 12.66
CA SER A 38 -8.66 -3.44 12.17
C SER A 38 -9.47 -4.32 13.13
N ASN A 39 -9.33 -4.12 14.45
CA ASN A 39 -10.12 -4.83 15.45
C ASN A 39 -11.60 -4.45 15.34
N ASP A 40 -11.90 -3.17 15.22
CA ASP A 40 -13.25 -2.66 15.05
C ASP A 40 -13.90 -3.20 13.76
N PHE A 41 -13.14 -3.23 12.67
CA PHE A 41 -13.61 -3.80 11.42
C PHE A 41 -14.04 -5.27 11.57
N VAL A 42 -13.26 -6.10 12.26
CA VAL A 42 -13.60 -7.52 12.42
C VAL A 42 -14.74 -7.75 13.42
N VAL A 43 -14.99 -6.81 14.34
CA VAL A 43 -16.18 -6.84 15.21
C VAL A 43 -17.47 -6.69 14.39
N GLU A 44 -17.49 -5.77 13.41
CA GLU A 44 -18.65 -5.59 12.52
C GLU A 44 -18.70 -6.64 11.38
N HIS A 45 -17.55 -7.25 11.06
CA HIS A 45 -17.40 -8.24 10.01
C HIS A 45 -16.81 -9.55 10.55
N PRO A 46 -17.59 -10.38 11.27
CA PRO A 46 -17.09 -11.57 11.98
C PRO A 46 -16.51 -12.67 11.07
N ASP A 47 -16.79 -12.60 9.76
CA ASP A 47 -16.18 -13.45 8.74
C ASP A 47 -14.74 -13.04 8.39
N TRP A 48 -14.20 -11.97 8.98
CA TRP A 48 -12.86 -11.45 8.75
C TRP A 48 -11.98 -11.61 9.98
N ARG A 49 -10.67 -11.56 9.78
CA ARG A 49 -9.67 -11.61 10.85
C ARG A 49 -8.58 -10.58 10.67
N VAL A 50 -7.96 -10.17 11.77
CA VAL A 50 -6.77 -9.32 11.75
C VAL A 50 -5.54 -10.15 11.41
N VAL A 51 -4.75 -9.64 10.47
CA VAL A 51 -3.46 -10.20 10.06
C VAL A 51 -2.36 -9.21 10.43
N ARG A 52 -1.44 -9.66 11.27
CA ARG A 52 -0.29 -8.88 11.74
C ARG A 52 0.87 -9.00 10.77
N GLY A 53 1.58 -7.90 10.54
CA GLY A 53 2.69 -7.91 9.60
C GLY A 53 3.42 -6.57 9.54
N TRP A 54 4.02 -6.33 8.38
CA TRP A 54 4.93 -5.22 8.20
C TRP A 54 4.69 -4.53 6.87
N LEU A 55 4.69 -3.21 6.91
CA LEU A 55 4.86 -2.38 5.74
C LEU A 55 6.35 -2.21 5.46
N MET A 56 6.75 -2.37 4.20
CA MET A 56 8.14 -2.21 3.79
C MET A 56 8.40 -0.78 3.32
N SER A 57 8.93 0.04 4.23
CA SER A 57 9.31 1.42 3.94
C SER A 57 10.67 1.51 3.25
N PRO A 58 10.94 2.64 2.55
CA PRO A 58 12.27 2.91 2.00
C PRO A 58 13.37 2.79 3.06
N GLY A 59 14.53 2.26 2.67
CA GLY A 59 15.67 2.09 3.58
C GLY A 59 15.68 0.76 4.36
N ASP A 60 14.98 -0.26 3.86
CA ASP A 60 14.87 -1.58 4.48
C ASP A 60 14.31 -1.53 5.91
N ILE A 61 13.37 -0.60 6.14
CA ILE A 61 12.66 -0.44 7.40
C ILE A 61 11.35 -1.20 7.31
N LEU A 62 11.06 -1.97 8.35
CA LEU A 62 9.80 -2.65 8.54
C LEU A 62 8.99 -1.88 9.58
N ASP A 63 7.89 -1.30 9.14
CA ASP A 63 6.90 -0.65 10.00
C ASP A 63 5.86 -1.67 10.42
N LYS A 64 5.68 -1.82 11.73
CA LYS A 64 4.66 -2.69 12.32
C LYS A 64 3.28 -2.24 11.84
N HIS A 65 2.52 -3.16 11.28
CA HIS A 65 1.21 -2.85 10.72
C HIS A 65 0.26 -4.04 10.81
N VAL A 66 -1.02 -3.78 10.62
CA VAL A 66 -2.04 -4.81 10.51
C VAL A 66 -2.95 -4.56 9.31
N ILE A 67 -3.49 -5.63 8.78
CA ILE A 67 -4.54 -5.61 7.76
C ILE A 67 -5.66 -6.55 8.19
N VAL A 68 -6.75 -6.58 7.45
CA VAL A 68 -7.81 -7.58 7.62
C VAL A 68 -7.84 -8.54 6.44
N GLU A 69 -8.19 -9.80 6.72
CA GLU A 69 -8.34 -10.85 5.73
C GLU A 69 -9.69 -11.57 5.90
N ASN A 70 -10.37 -11.83 4.79
CA ASN A 70 -11.45 -12.78 4.73
C ASN A 70 -10.89 -14.17 4.41
N PRO A 71 -10.80 -15.10 5.37
CA PRO A 71 -10.23 -16.43 5.14
C PRO A 71 -11.03 -17.28 4.15
N ARG A 72 -12.31 -16.99 3.92
CA ARG A 72 -13.13 -17.75 2.95
C ARG A 72 -12.80 -17.39 1.51
N THR A 73 -12.50 -16.12 1.24
CA THR A 73 -12.22 -15.62 -0.11
C THR A 73 -10.74 -15.37 -0.36
N GLY A 74 -9.92 -15.35 0.68
CA GLY A 74 -8.52 -14.92 0.64
C GLY A 74 -8.36 -13.41 0.40
N GLN A 75 -9.45 -12.64 0.45
CA GLN A 75 -9.40 -11.20 0.23
C GLN A 75 -8.69 -10.52 1.39
N ARG A 76 -7.71 -9.67 1.08
CA ARG A 76 -6.94 -8.88 2.05
C ARG A 76 -7.16 -7.39 1.82
N LEU A 77 -7.36 -6.62 2.89
CA LEU A 77 -7.59 -5.19 2.86
C LEU A 77 -6.81 -4.47 3.96
N ASP A 78 -6.17 -3.37 3.60
CA ASP A 78 -5.70 -2.38 4.57
C ASP A 78 -6.82 -1.37 4.82
N VAL A 79 -7.33 -1.33 6.05
CA VAL A 79 -8.44 -0.45 6.45
C VAL A 79 -7.98 0.97 6.79
N THR A 80 -6.67 1.18 6.95
CA THR A 80 -6.04 2.44 7.38
C THR A 80 -4.69 2.66 6.68
N PRO A 81 -4.65 2.73 5.34
CA PRO A 81 -3.39 2.99 4.64
C PRO A 81 -2.87 4.40 4.94
N LEU A 82 -1.65 4.51 5.47
CA LEU A 82 -0.93 5.78 5.57
C LEU A 82 -0.38 6.25 4.21
N ASP A 83 0.02 5.30 3.36
CA ASP A 83 0.51 5.54 2.00
C ASP A 83 -0.03 4.46 1.03
N PRO A 84 -0.78 4.83 -0.01
CA PRO A 84 -1.20 3.87 -1.01
C PRO A 84 0.01 3.32 -1.77
N ARG A 85 0.16 1.98 -1.75
CA ARG A 85 1.15 1.16 -2.51
C ARG A 85 2.39 0.72 -1.72
N VAL A 86 2.34 0.68 -0.39
CA VAL A 86 3.39 0.03 0.39
C VAL A 86 3.18 -1.49 0.43
N PRO A 87 4.19 -2.32 0.08
CA PRO A 87 4.08 -3.77 0.19
C PRO A 87 3.89 -4.19 1.65
N PHE A 88 2.95 -5.09 1.88
CA PHE A 88 2.73 -5.74 3.16
C PHE A 88 3.24 -7.17 3.12
N PHE A 89 3.84 -7.64 4.21
CA PHE A 89 4.04 -9.07 4.43
C PHE A 89 3.69 -9.47 5.85
N GLU A 90 3.17 -10.67 5.97
CA GLU A 90 2.68 -11.25 7.20
C GLU A 90 3.83 -11.59 8.16
N HIS A 91 3.63 -11.34 9.46
CA HIS A 91 4.60 -11.69 10.48
C HIS A 91 4.65 -13.23 10.64
N PRO A 92 5.83 -13.88 10.57
CA PRO A 92 5.95 -15.34 10.58
C PRO A 92 5.93 -15.96 12.00
N GLY A 93 5.45 -15.23 12.99
CA GLY A 93 5.45 -15.59 14.41
C GLY A 93 4.05 -15.51 15.02
N THR A 94 3.97 -15.60 16.34
CA THR A 94 2.67 -15.51 17.04
C THR A 94 2.23 -14.05 17.18
N ALA A 95 0.96 -13.86 17.55
CA ALA A 95 0.43 -12.54 17.86
C ALA A 95 1.19 -11.91 19.04
N GLU A 96 1.47 -12.69 20.09
CA GLU A 96 2.19 -12.24 21.28
C GLU A 96 3.64 -11.86 20.95
N GLU A 97 4.31 -12.65 20.09
CA GLU A 97 5.65 -12.31 19.59
C GLU A 97 5.60 -10.96 18.88
N PHE A 98 4.65 -10.77 17.96
CA PHE A 98 4.50 -9.52 17.21
C PHE A 98 4.19 -8.33 18.12
N ASP A 99 3.24 -8.49 19.05
CA ASP A 99 2.78 -7.43 19.93
C ASP A 99 3.91 -6.94 20.85
N GLY A 100 4.84 -7.82 21.24
CA GLY A 100 6.06 -7.48 22.00
C GLY A 100 7.20 -6.83 21.22
N LEU A 101 7.11 -6.70 19.88
CA LEU A 101 8.14 -6.05 19.06
C LEU A 101 7.96 -4.53 19.01
N TRP A 102 9.08 -3.86 18.79
CA TRP A 102 9.15 -2.42 18.49
C TRP A 102 8.33 -2.07 17.24
N HIS A 103 7.84 -0.83 17.20
CA HIS A 103 7.06 -0.31 16.07
C HIS A 103 7.82 -0.31 14.75
N GLN A 104 9.14 -0.16 14.80
CA GLN A 104 10.01 -0.21 13.63
C GLN A 104 11.20 -1.12 13.90
N ILE A 105 11.54 -1.93 12.91
CA ILE A 105 12.78 -2.70 12.91
C ILE A 105 13.51 -2.49 11.59
N SER A 106 14.81 -2.26 11.66
CA SER A 106 15.66 -2.29 10.47
C SER A 106 15.89 -3.75 10.06
N MET A 107 15.79 -4.01 8.76
CA MET A 107 16.10 -5.30 8.17
C MET A 107 17.43 -5.18 7.42
N PRO A 108 18.59 -5.24 8.12
CA PRO A 108 19.87 -5.05 7.47
C PRO A 108 20.10 -6.13 6.42
N ALA A 109 20.30 -5.67 5.18
CA ALA A 109 20.48 -6.41 3.93
C ALA A 109 19.19 -6.77 3.17
N TYR A 110 18.69 -5.84 2.35
CA TYR A 110 17.87 -6.15 1.18
C TYR A 110 18.41 -5.46 -0.09
N PRO A 111 18.64 -6.19 -1.21
CA PRO A 111 18.59 -5.56 -2.51
C PRO A 111 17.12 -5.24 -2.81
N ARG A 112 16.81 -3.96 -3.07
CA ARG A 112 15.44 -3.47 -3.32
C ARG A 112 14.68 -4.42 -4.27
N PRO A 113 13.43 -4.80 -3.98
CA PRO A 113 12.61 -5.47 -4.98
C PRO A 113 12.56 -4.57 -6.23
N GLY A 114 12.85 -5.16 -7.39
CA GLY A 114 12.83 -4.44 -8.65
C GLY A 114 11.50 -3.70 -8.78
N ARG A 115 11.57 -2.39 -9.11
CA ARG A 115 10.37 -1.57 -9.33
C ARG A 115 9.47 -2.32 -10.31
N PRO A 116 8.21 -2.65 -9.95
CA PRO A 116 7.28 -3.12 -10.95
C PRO A 116 7.06 -1.99 -11.95
N VAL A 117 7.48 -2.23 -13.20
CA VAL A 117 7.18 -1.35 -14.33
C VAL A 117 5.71 -1.56 -14.66
N PHE A 118 4.87 -0.60 -14.30
CA PHE A 118 3.48 -0.58 -14.73
C PHE A 118 3.37 0.31 -15.97
N ASP A 119 2.90 -0.29 -17.06
CA ASP A 119 2.48 0.40 -18.27
C ASP A 119 1.12 1.07 -17.99
N VAL A 120 1.15 2.36 -17.67
CA VAL A 120 -0.05 3.20 -17.51
C VAL A 120 -0.52 3.66 -18.89
N THR A 121 -0.81 2.73 -19.80
CA THR A 121 -1.56 3.04 -21.02
C THR A 121 -2.34 1.82 -21.49
N LYS A 122 -3.44 1.51 -20.80
CA LYS A 122 -4.62 0.87 -21.39
C LYS A 122 -5.77 1.00 -20.41
N ASP A 123 -6.94 1.29 -20.96
CA ASP A 123 -8.21 1.48 -20.26
C ASP A 123 -8.51 2.91 -19.76
N ILE A 124 -8.45 3.89 -20.66
CA ILE A 124 -9.61 4.77 -20.90
C ILE A 124 -9.69 5.09 -22.40
N ASP A 125 -10.40 4.24 -23.15
CA ASP A 125 -10.99 4.63 -24.44
C ASP A 125 -12.42 4.09 -24.52
N ARG A 126 -13.41 4.96 -24.26
CA ARG A 126 -14.64 5.04 -25.06
C ARG A 126 -15.57 6.21 -24.67
N GLY A 127 -15.63 7.18 -25.59
CA GLY A 127 -16.85 7.90 -26.01
C GLY A 127 -17.13 9.24 -25.31
N SER A 128 -17.36 10.37 -25.97
CA SER A 128 -17.29 10.77 -27.39
C SER A 128 -17.55 12.29 -27.48
N SER A 129 -17.02 12.90 -28.56
CA SER A 129 -17.39 14.20 -29.15
C SER A 129 -17.02 15.48 -28.38
N GLY A 130 -16.34 16.46 -28.94
CA GLY A 130 -15.92 16.71 -30.33
C GLY A 130 -15.70 18.21 -30.51
N ALA A 131 -14.69 18.59 -31.28
CA ALA A 131 -14.50 19.86 -32.03
C ALA A 131 -13.04 20.34 -31.96
N VAL A 132 -12.33 20.14 -33.06
CA VAL A 132 -11.20 20.97 -33.52
C VAL A 132 -11.73 21.73 -34.75
N PRO A 133 -11.34 22.98 -34.98
CA PRO A 133 -10.31 23.25 -35.99
C PRO A 133 -9.36 24.38 -35.53
N ASP A 134 -8.04 24.27 -35.68
CA ASP A 134 -7.22 24.50 -36.89
C ASP A 134 -6.64 25.93 -36.92
N GLN A 135 -5.42 26.01 -37.46
CA GLN A 135 -4.60 27.18 -37.85
C GLN A 135 -3.79 27.86 -36.72
N GLY A 136 -2.51 28.15 -36.90
CA GLY A 136 -1.66 28.14 -38.08
C GLY A 136 -0.27 28.66 -37.72
N LEU A 137 0.72 28.24 -38.50
CA LEU A 137 2.16 28.45 -38.31
C LEU A 137 2.63 29.91 -38.43
N ARG A 138 3.68 30.22 -37.65
CA ARG A 138 4.87 31.08 -37.91
C ARG A 138 4.73 32.45 -38.60
N ALA A 139 5.38 33.45 -37.98
CA ALA A 139 6.32 34.35 -38.67
C ALA A 139 7.40 34.91 -37.69
N PRO A 140 8.66 35.17 -38.11
CA PRO A 140 9.76 35.61 -37.25
C PRO A 140 10.24 37.08 -37.48
N LYS A 141 10.84 37.67 -36.42
CA LYS A 141 11.88 38.76 -36.32
C LYS A 141 11.59 40.12 -37.02
N PRO A 142 12.27 41.25 -36.67
CA PRO A 142 13.74 41.40 -36.57
C PRO A 142 14.28 42.16 -35.35
N ASP A 143 15.60 42.06 -35.22
CA ASP A 143 16.49 42.77 -34.30
C ASP A 143 16.51 44.28 -34.57
N ASN A 144 16.68 45.08 -33.51
CA ASN A 144 17.01 46.49 -33.59
C ASN A 144 18.53 46.66 -33.41
N ASP A 145 19.20 47.10 -34.47
CA ASP A 145 20.51 47.75 -34.41
C ASP A 145 20.30 49.22 -34.84
N GLU A 146 20.43 50.15 -33.90
CA GLU A 146 21.15 51.44 -33.99
C GLU A 146 21.10 52.19 -32.64
#